data_AF-A0A3C1E204-F1
#
_entry.id   AF-A0A3C1E204-F1
#
_cell.length_a   1.000
_cell.length_b   1.000
_cell.length_c   1.000
_cell.angle_alpha   90.00
_cell.angle_beta   90.00
_cell.angle_gamma   90.00
#
_symmetry.space_group_name_H-M   'P 1'
#
loop_
_entity.id
_entity.type
_entity.pdbx_description
1 polymer ?
#
loop_
_entity_poly.entity_id
_entity_poly.type
_entity_poly.pdbx_seq_one_letter_code
_entity_poly.pdbx_strand_id
1 'polypeptide(L)' 'MTDARTLIAESTPDHTEAWWKSAVVYQVYPRSFADSNGDGIGDLPGVLQHVDYLDELGVDVVWLSPIYASPHDDNG' A
#
# COMPACT_ATOMS: atom_id res chain seq x y z
N MET A 1 42.66 30.32 -25.88
CA MET A 1 41.21 30.57 -25.71
C MET A 1 40.53 29.23 -25.64
N THR A 2 40.40 28.67 -24.43
CA THR A 2 39.72 27.40 -24.19
C THR A 2 38.34 27.75 -23.70
N ASP A 3 37.32 27.41 -24.50
CA ASP A 3 35.94 27.79 -24.27
C ASP A 3 35.35 26.94 -23.14
N ALA A 4 34.84 27.62 -22.10
CA ALA A 4 34.28 27.02 -20.91
C ALA A 4 32.85 26.53 -21.19
N ARG A 5 32.71 25.35 -21.80
CA ARG A 5 31.42 24.68 -22.03
C ARG A 5 31.09 23.59 -21.01
N THR A 6 31.45 23.81 -19.75
CA THR A 6 30.91 23.02 -18.63
C THR A 6 29.75 23.77 -18.01
N LEU A 7 28.51 23.39 -18.33
CA LEU A 7 27.35 23.56 -17.45
C LEU A 7 26.37 22.40 -17.67
N ILE A 8 26.44 21.43 -16.75
CA ILE A 8 25.37 20.59 -16.20
C ILE A 8 24.32 20.04 -17.16
N ALA A 9 24.51 18.78 -17.59
CA ALA A 9 23.36 17.93 -17.90
C ALA A 9 22.66 17.63 -16.56
N GLU A 10 21.46 18.16 -16.36
CA GLU A 10 20.57 17.66 -15.30
C GLU A 10 20.35 16.16 -15.55
N SER A 11 20.96 15.33 -14.71
CA SER A 11 20.65 13.90 -14.68
C SER A 11 19.20 13.76 -14.22
N THR A 12 18.29 13.55 -15.17
CA THR A 12 16.93 13.11 -14.86
C THR A 12 17.04 11.83 -14.02
N PRO A 13 16.41 11.75 -12.84
CA PRO A 13 16.45 10.52 -12.06
C PRO A 13 15.93 9.38 -12.94
N ASP A 14 16.74 8.34 -13.06
CA ASP A 14 16.40 7.16 -13.85
C ASP A 14 15.30 6.39 -13.11
N HIS A 15 14.04 6.62 -13.48
CA HIS A 15 12.86 5.91 -12.98
C HIS A 15 12.69 4.55 -13.67
N THR A 16 13.77 3.84 -13.98
CA THR A 16 13.73 2.64 -14.85
C THR A 16 13.09 1.42 -14.19
N GLU A 17 13.05 1.35 -12.85
CA GLU A 17 12.40 0.26 -12.12
C GLU A 17 11.01 0.69 -11.66
N ALA A 18 9.98 -0.05 -12.09
CA ALA A 18 8.61 0.18 -11.65
C ALA A 18 8.48 -0.12 -10.15
N TRP A 19 7.96 0.84 -9.37
CA TRP A 19 7.93 0.80 -7.90
C TRP A 19 7.34 -0.50 -7.31
N TRP A 20 6.33 -1.07 -7.98
CA TRP A 20 5.64 -2.28 -7.51
C TRP A 20 6.51 -3.55 -7.58
N LYS A 21 7.60 -3.54 -8.35
CA LYS A 21 8.52 -4.69 -8.47
C LYS A 21 9.25 -4.97 -7.16
N SER A 22 9.48 -3.96 -6.34
CA SER A 22 10.16 -4.05 -5.05
C SER A 22 9.23 -3.88 -3.85
N ALA A 23 7.93 -3.64 -4.09
CA ALA A 23 6.97 -3.35 -3.04
C ALA A 23 6.64 -4.60 -2.21
N VAL A 24 6.63 -4.43 -0.89
CA VAL A 24 6.08 -5.40 0.07
C VAL A 24 4.57 -5.24 0.11
N VAL A 25 3.85 -6.25 -0.40
CA VAL A 25 2.39 -6.27 -0.43
C VAL A 25 1.85 -7.07 0.74
N TYR A 26 0.98 -6.45 1.55
CA TYR A 26 0.26 -7.11 2.64
C TYR A 26 -1.22 -7.25 2.25
N GLN A 27 -1.67 -8.50 2.07
CA GLN A 27 -3.08 -8.76 1.76
C GLN A 27 -3.90 -8.83 3.04
N VAL A 28 -4.97 -8.02 3.12
CA VAL A 28 -5.90 -7.98 4.25
C VAL A 28 -7.23 -8.61 3.83
N TYR A 29 -7.76 -9.48 4.69
CA TYR A 29 -9.15 -9.92 4.65
C TYR A 29 -9.94 -9.13 5.70
N PRO A 30 -10.69 -8.07 5.32
CA PRO A 30 -11.18 -7.06 6.28
C PRO A 30 -12.03 -7.63 7.40
N ARG A 31 -12.94 -8.57 7.08
CA ARG A 31 -13.86 -9.20 8.06
C ARG A 31 -13.18 -9.95 9.20
N SER A 32 -11.91 -10.31 9.05
CA SER A 32 -11.17 -11.05 10.07
C SER A 32 -9.93 -10.31 10.56
N PHE A 33 -9.73 -9.06 10.13
CA PHE A 33 -8.54 -8.30 10.47
C PHE A 33 -8.69 -7.56 11.81
N ALA A 34 -9.62 -6.60 11.88
CA ALA A 34 -9.86 -5.81 13.08
C ALA A 34 -11.28 -5.26 13.10
N ASP A 35 -12.01 -5.52 14.19
CA ASP A 35 -13.35 -4.98 14.47
C ASP A 35 -13.21 -3.68 15.27
N SER A 36 -13.81 -2.59 14.79
CA SER A 36 -13.75 -1.27 15.44
C SER A 36 -14.97 -0.94 16.29
N ASN A 37 -16.06 -1.69 16.15
CA ASN A 37 -17.37 -1.32 16.66
C ASN A 37 -17.97 -2.37 17.63
N GLY A 38 -17.37 -3.56 17.71
CA GLY A 38 -17.71 -4.61 18.67
C GLY A 38 -18.79 -5.59 18.18
N ASP A 39 -19.09 -5.61 16.88
CA ASP A 39 -20.07 -6.55 16.29
C ASP A 39 -19.48 -7.94 15.98
N GLY A 40 -18.16 -8.11 16.16
CA GLY A 40 -17.42 -9.35 15.91
C GLY A 40 -16.97 -9.55 14.46
N ILE A 41 -17.17 -8.55 13.59
CA ILE A 41 -16.76 -8.57 12.19
C ILE A 41 -15.78 -7.42 11.94
N GLY A 42 -14.65 -7.73 11.32
CA GLY A 42 -13.68 -6.70 10.98
C GLY A 42 -14.19 -5.72 9.91
N ASP A 43 -13.78 -4.46 10.03
CA ASP A 43 -14.29 -3.35 9.24
C ASP A 43 -13.16 -2.38 8.79
N LEU A 44 -13.48 -1.46 7.88
CA LEU A 44 -12.48 -0.52 7.36
C LEU A 44 -11.90 0.41 8.43
N PRO A 45 -12.70 0.97 9.38
CA PRO A 45 -12.13 1.70 10.50
C PRO A 45 -11.13 0.87 11.33
N GLY A 46 -11.38 -0.41 11.53
CA GLY A 46 -10.45 -1.33 12.21
C GLY A 46 -9.15 -1.51 11.43
N VAL A 47 -9.21 -1.61 10.10
CA VAL A 47 -8.00 -1.58 9.25
C VAL A 47 -7.24 -0.27 9.42
N LEU A 48 -7.93 0.87 9.41
CA LEU A 48 -7.31 2.20 9.57
C LEU A 48 -6.57 2.37 10.90
N GLN A 49 -7.09 1.79 11.99
CA GLN A 49 -6.43 1.82 13.31
C GLN A 49 -5.07 1.12 13.34
N HIS A 50 -4.74 0.30 12.33
CA HIS A 50 -3.50 -0.47 12.27
C HIS A 50 -2.57 -0.03 11.13
N VAL A 51 -2.89 1.05 10.41
CA VAL A 51 -2.04 1.53 9.30
C VAL A 51 -0.64 1.91 9.79
N ASP A 52 -0.53 2.57 10.94
CA ASP A 52 0.77 2.92 11.53
C ASP A 52 1.61 1.67 11.83
N TYR A 53 0.98 0.59 12.32
CA TYR A 53 1.65 -0.69 12.52
C TYR A 53 2.13 -1.32 11.20
N LEU A 54 1.33 -1.24 10.15
CA LEU A 54 1.69 -1.77 8.82
C LEU A 54 2.85 -0.99 8.21
N ASP A 55 2.89 0.33 8.41
CA ASP A 55 4.01 1.19 8.01
C ASP A 55 5.29 0.84 8.79
N GLU A 56 5.20 0.70 10.12
CA GLU A 56 6.31 0.25 10.97
C GLU A 56 6.85 -1.13 10.58
N LEU A 57 5.97 -2.03 10.13
CA LEU A 57 6.34 -3.35 9.62
C LEU A 57 7.09 -3.29 8.28
N GLY A 58 6.99 -2.17 7.54
CA GLY A 58 7.61 -1.98 6.23
C GLY A 58 6.73 -2.41 5.06
N VAL A 59 5.40 -2.32 5.21
CA VAL A 59 4.44 -2.61 4.13
C VAL A 59 4.32 -1.41 3.20
N ASP A 60 4.57 -1.61 1.90
CA ASP A 60 4.40 -0.57 0.88
C ASP A 60 2.97 -0.51 0.33
N VAL A 61 2.27 -1.64 0.29
CA VAL A 61 0.92 -1.76 -0.29
C VAL A 61 0.02 -2.63 0.57
N VAL A 62 -1.17 -2.12 0.88
CA VAL A 62 -2.27 -2.90 1.44
C VAL A 62 -3.20 -3.36 0.32
N TRP A 63 -3.32 -4.67 0.11
CA TRP A 63 -4.25 -5.26 -0.85
C TRP A 63 -5.46 -5.84 -0.12
N LEU A 64 -6.63 -5.24 -0.31
CA LEU A 64 -7.87 -5.73 0.30
C LEU A 64 -8.50 -6.86 -0.54
N SER A 65 -8.97 -7.89 0.16
CA SER A 65 -10.02 -8.80 -0.37
C SER A 65 -11.30 -8.00 -0.69
N PRO A 66 -12.29 -8.56 -1.41
CA PRO A 66 -13.50 -7.82 -1.81
C PRO A 66 -14.21 -7.12 -0.65
N ILE A 67 -14.58 -5.84 -0.85
CA ILE A 67 -15.27 -4.98 0.13
C ILE A 67 -16.62 -4.47 -0.36
N TYR A 68 -17.08 -4.95 -1.52
CA TYR A 68 -18.36 -4.56 -2.09
C TYR A 68 -19.51 -5.27 -1.38
N ALA A 69 -20.72 -4.71 -1.49
CA ALA A 69 -21.92 -5.39 -1.02
C ALA A 69 -22.10 -6.72 -1.77
N SER A 70 -22.29 -7.81 -1.03
CA SER A 70 -22.42 -9.17 -1.57
C SER A 70 -23.31 -10.02 -0.65
N PRO A 71 -23.92 -11.11 -1.17
CA PRO A 71 -24.54 -12.15 -0.34
C PRO A 71 -23.57 -12.84 0.64
N HIS A 72 -22.26 -12.77 0.39
CA HIS A 72 -21.21 -13.45 1.17
C HIS A 72 -21.30 -14.97 1.18
N ASP A 73 -21.73 -15.56 0.07
CA ASP A 73 -21.85 -17.02 -0.06
C ASP A 73 -20.47 -17.72 0.00
N ASP A 74 -19.39 -17.03 -0.38
CA ASP A 74 -18.03 -17.58 -0.41
C ASP A 74 -16.93 -16.62 0.12
N ASN A 75 -17.29 -15.71 1.05
CA ASN A 75 -16.40 -14.66 1.58
C ASN A 75 -16.11 -13.49 0.62
N GLY A 76 -16.87 -13.39 -0.47
CA GLY A 76 -16.85 -12.31 -1.44
C GLY A 76 -18.24 -11.96 -1.89
#